data_AF-A0A8J5R0I3-F1
#
_entry.id   AF-A0A8J5R0I3-F1
#
_cell.length_a   1.000
_cell.length_b   1.000
_cell.length_c   1.000
_cell.angle_alpha   90.00
_cell.angle_beta   90.00
_cell.angle_gamma   90.00
#
_symmetry.space_group_name_H-M   'P 1'
#
loop_
_entity.id
_entity.type
_entity.pdbx_description
1 polymer ?
#
loop_
_entity_poly.entity_id
_entity_poly.type
_entity_poly.pdbx_seq_one_letter_code
_entity_poly.pdbx_strand_id
1 'polypeptide(L)'
;MAIRPAYRPTIVKKRTKKFVRHQSDRYDKLKRNWRKPKGIDNRELEVLMMQNRKFCAEIAHAVSSKKRKSIVERAQQLSIRVTNANARIRSEENE
;
A
#
# COMPACT_ATOMS: atom_id res chain seq x y z
N MET A 1 -10.67 4.73 16.68
CA MET A 1 -11.13 5.96 16.01
C MET A 1 -10.90 5.85 14.51
N ALA A 2 -11.97 5.93 13.70
CA ALA A 2 -11.84 5.82 12.24
C ALA A 2 -11.59 7.21 11.63
N ILE A 3 -10.38 7.43 11.12
CA ILE A 3 -10.01 8.68 10.44
C ILE A 3 -10.88 8.83 9.19
N ARG A 4 -11.67 9.91 9.12
CA ARG A 4 -12.51 10.24 7.96
C ARG A 4 -11.66 11.01 6.93
N PRO A 5 -11.70 10.63 5.64
CA PRO A 5 -10.95 11.34 4.61
C PRO A 5 -11.44 12.79 4.50
N ALA A 6 -10.52 13.72 4.24
CA ALA A 6 -10.85 15.14 4.13
C ALA A 6 -11.79 15.45 2.95
N TYR A 7 -11.73 14.64 1.88
CA TYR A 7 -12.51 14.84 0.66
C TYR A 7 -12.89 13.50 0.03
N ARG A 8 -14.09 13.41 -0.55
CA ARG A 8 -14.62 12.22 -1.25
C ARG A 8 -14.98 12.57 -2.70
N PRO A 9 -14.04 12.52 -3.65
CA PRO A 9 -14.34 12.75 -5.06
C PRO A 9 -15.16 11.60 -5.67
N THR A 10 -16.02 11.93 -6.62
CA THR A 10 -16.62 10.94 -7.52
C THR A 10 -15.53 10.31 -8.39
N ILE A 11 -15.30 9.01 -8.26
CA ILE A 11 -14.19 8.33 -8.94
C ILE A 11 -14.61 7.96 -10.36
N VAL A 12 -14.25 8.81 -11.33
CA VAL A 12 -14.40 8.51 -12.76
C VAL A 12 -13.14 7.78 -13.27
N LYS A 13 -13.29 6.55 -13.77
CA LYS A 13 -12.18 5.78 -14.38
C LYS A 13 -12.19 5.96 -15.90
N LYS A 14 -11.18 6.64 -16.45
CA LYS A 14 -11.05 6.90 -17.90
C LYS A 14 -10.87 5.64 -18.75
N ARG A 15 -10.25 4.60 -18.19
CA ARG A 15 -10.00 3.31 -18.84
C ARG A 15 -10.11 2.20 -17.81
N THR A 16 -10.82 1.13 -18.17
CA THR A 16 -11.00 -0.07 -17.35
C THR A 16 -10.05 -1.20 -17.75
N LYS A 17 -9.62 -1.23 -19.02
CA LYS A 17 -8.69 -2.24 -19.54
C LYS A 17 -7.32 -2.15 -18.88
N LYS A 18 -6.77 -3.31 -18.51
CA LYS A 18 -5.41 -3.43 -17.95
C LYS A 18 -4.36 -2.93 -18.95
N PHE A 19 -3.32 -2.29 -18.43
CA PHE A 19 -2.13 -1.98 -19.21
C PHE A 19 -1.33 -3.28 -19.38
N VAL A 20 -1.05 -3.63 -20.62
CA VAL A 20 -0.30 -4.84 -20.99
C VAL A 20 1.11 -4.43 -21.40
N ARG A 21 2.13 -5.18 -20.96
CA ARG A 21 3.52 -4.91 -21.32
C ARG A 21 3.67 -4.91 -22.84
N HIS A 22 4.36 -3.89 -23.36
CA HIS A 22 4.72 -3.80 -24.77
C HIS A 22 5.43 -5.10 -25.21
N GLN A 23 4.97 -5.72 -26.32
CA GLN A 23 5.45 -6.99 -26.90
C GLN A 23 5.14 -8.28 -26.11
N SER A 24 4.34 -8.22 -25.04
CA SER A 24 3.90 -9.45 -24.32
C SER A 24 2.93 -10.34 -25.11
N ASP A 25 2.38 -9.82 -26.18
CA ASP A 25 1.56 -10.50 -27.18
C ASP A 25 2.39 -11.19 -28.26
N ARG A 26 3.67 -10.84 -28.41
CA ARG A 26 4.56 -11.34 -29.47
C ARG A 26 5.49 -12.47 -29.01
N TYR A 27 5.79 -12.56 -27.72
CA TYR A 27 6.76 -13.53 -27.19
C TYR A 27 6.27 -14.16 -25.88
N ASP A 28 6.23 -15.49 -25.80
CA ASP A 28 5.81 -16.22 -24.59
C ASP A 28 6.73 -15.97 -23.38
N LYS A 29 7.99 -15.59 -23.63
CA LYS A 29 8.94 -15.18 -22.59
C LYS A 29 8.54 -13.87 -21.87
N LEU A 30 7.68 -13.04 -22.48
CA LEU A 30 7.27 -11.74 -21.94
C LEU A 30 5.88 -11.82 -21.30
N LYS A 31 5.84 -11.86 -19.97
CA LYS A 31 4.56 -11.82 -19.24
C LYS A 31 3.80 -10.50 -19.48
N ARG A 32 2.47 -10.59 -19.54
CA ARG A 32 1.50 -9.49 -19.81
C ARG A 32 1.48 -8.36 -18.77
N ASN A 33 2.06 -8.57 -17.59
CA ASN A 33 2.09 -7.57 -16.53
C ASN A 33 2.86 -6.32 -16.98
N TRP A 34 2.19 -5.15 -17.03
CA TRP A 34 2.80 -3.87 -17.38
C TRP A 34 4.12 -3.67 -16.62
N ARG A 35 5.20 -3.37 -17.36
CA ARG A 35 6.49 -2.98 -16.79
C ARG A 35 6.81 -1.57 -17.26
N LYS A 36 6.87 -0.65 -16.31
CA LYS A 36 7.43 0.68 -16.51
C LYS A 36 8.95 0.51 -16.55
N PRO A 37 9.63 0.81 -17.66
CA PRO A 37 11.09 0.75 -17.68
C PRO A 37 11.64 1.87 -16.80
N LYS A 38 12.45 1.54 -15.78
CA LYS A 38 13.28 2.49 -15.00
C LYS A 38 14.20 1.75 -13.99
N GLY A 39 15.41 2.25 -13.82
CA GLY A 39 16.37 1.86 -12.78
C GLY A 39 16.24 2.67 -11.48
N ILE A 40 16.84 2.07 -10.42
CA ILE A 40 17.12 2.43 -9.02
C ILE A 40 16.20 3.38 -8.21
N ASP A 41 15.88 2.94 -6.98
CA ASP A 41 14.95 3.52 -5.99
C ASP A 41 15.64 3.97 -4.68
N ASN A 42 14.93 4.77 -3.86
CA ASN A 42 15.27 5.07 -2.45
C ASN A 42 14.03 5.17 -1.51
N ARG A 43 14.31 5.06 -0.20
CA ARG A 43 13.47 4.88 1.04
C ARG A 43 12.35 5.89 1.35
N GLU A 44 11.20 5.47 1.92
CA GLU A 44 10.21 6.40 2.58
C GLU A 44 9.28 5.77 3.64
N LEU A 45 9.08 6.47 4.78
CA LEU A 45 7.89 6.32 5.66
C LEU A 45 7.60 7.60 6.51
N GLU A 46 8.60 8.43 6.80
CA GLU A 46 8.42 9.70 7.55
C GLU A 46 7.67 10.79 6.75
N VAL A 47 7.59 10.64 5.43
CA VAL A 47 6.95 11.60 4.51
C VAL A 47 5.46 11.81 4.79
N LEU A 48 4.80 10.87 5.49
CA LEU A 48 3.35 10.87 5.66
C LEU A 48 2.82 11.59 6.92
N MET A 49 3.69 12.13 7.78
CA MET A 49 3.28 12.76 9.04
C MET A 49 2.33 13.95 8.86
N MET A 50 2.54 14.79 7.83
CA MET A 50 1.72 15.97 7.57
C MET A 50 0.48 15.70 6.71
N GLN A 51 0.37 14.53 6.08
CA GLN A 51 -0.66 14.24 5.06
C GLN A 51 -1.57 13.05 5.43
N ASN A 52 -1.70 12.78 6.72
CA ASN A 52 -2.39 11.62 7.29
C ASN A 52 -3.91 11.52 6.96
N ARG A 53 -4.56 12.63 6.62
CA ARG A 53 -5.97 12.66 6.16
C ARG A 53 -6.15 12.43 4.66
N LYS A 54 -5.05 12.48 3.89
CA LYS A 54 -5.05 12.33 2.42
C LYS A 54 -4.50 10.96 1.98
N PHE A 55 -3.52 10.43 2.70
CA PHE A 55 -2.85 9.17 2.36
C PHE A 55 -3.02 8.11 3.44
N CYS A 56 -3.08 6.85 3.02
CA CYS A 56 -3.04 5.67 3.90
C CYS A 56 -1.73 4.91 3.64
N ALA A 57 -1.15 4.32 4.67
CA ALA A 57 0.06 3.51 4.53
C ALA A 57 -0.28 2.03 4.30
N GLU A 58 0.53 1.33 3.51
CA GLU A 58 0.46 -0.12 3.32
C GLU A 58 1.78 -0.75 3.73
N ILE A 59 1.75 -1.70 4.67
CA ILE A 59 2.97 -2.38 5.15
C ILE A 59 3.39 -3.44 4.14
N ALA A 60 4.66 -3.39 3.70
CA ALA A 60 5.20 -4.33 2.72
C ALA A 60 5.09 -5.80 3.16
N HIS A 61 4.99 -6.70 2.18
CA HIS A 61 4.86 -8.15 2.41
C HIS A 61 6.07 -8.76 3.13
N ALA A 62 7.28 -8.22 2.98
CA ALA A 62 8.48 -8.78 3.62
C ALA A 62 8.61 -8.46 5.11
N VAL A 63 7.78 -7.56 5.66
CA VAL A 63 7.92 -7.13 7.06
C VAL A 63 7.43 -8.24 8.00
N SER A 64 8.28 -8.60 8.97
CA SER A 64 8.00 -9.60 10.01
C SER A 64 6.85 -9.16 10.93
N SER A 65 6.20 -10.12 11.58
CA SER A 65 5.08 -9.86 12.52
C SER A 65 5.49 -8.94 13.68
N LYS A 66 6.68 -9.14 14.26
CA LYS A 66 7.22 -8.29 15.33
C LYS A 66 7.41 -6.84 14.89
N LYS A 67 7.93 -6.60 13.68
CA LYS A 67 8.13 -5.26 13.12
C LYS A 67 6.81 -4.62 12.63
N ARG A 68 5.82 -5.43 12.25
CA ARG A 68 4.46 -4.96 11.95
C ARG A 68 3.78 -4.36 13.18
N LYS A 69 3.92 -4.99 14.35
CA LYS A 69 3.37 -4.47 15.61
C LYS A 69 3.88 -3.05 15.91
N SER A 70 5.20 -2.82 15.85
CA SER A 70 5.77 -1.49 16.11
C SER A 70 5.42 -0.44 15.04
N ILE A 71 5.27 -0.84 13.77
CA ILE A 71 4.83 0.07 12.70
C ILE A 71 3.37 0.48 12.91
N VAL A 72 2.49 -0.44 13.31
CA VAL A 72 1.07 -0.14 13.58
C VAL A 72 0.95 0.78 14.79
N GLU A 73 1.69 0.51 15.86
CA GLU A 73 1.74 1.36 17.05
C GLU A 73 2.24 2.78 16.72
N ARG A 74 3.33 2.88 15.95
CA ARG A 74 3.84 4.17 15.47
C ARG A 74 2.85 4.90 14.56
N ALA A 75 2.15 4.18 13.68
CA ALA A 75 1.13 4.77 12.82
C ALA A 75 -0.08 5.28 13.63
N GLN A 76 -0.44 4.61 14.73
CA GLN A 76 -1.52 5.05 15.62
C GLN A 76 -1.16 6.35 16.34
N GLN A 77 0.08 6.49 16.83
CA GLN A 77 0.58 7.75 17.41
C GLN A 77 0.51 8.91 16.41
N LEU A 78 0.86 8.65 15.15
CA LEU A 78 0.87 9.64 14.08
C LEU A 78 -0.52 9.88 13.44
N SER A 79 -1.56 9.21 13.94
CA SER A 79 -2.91 9.23 13.36
C SER A 79 -2.92 8.93 11.86
N ILE A 80 -2.16 7.91 11.43
CA ILE A 80 -2.09 7.43 10.05
C ILE A 80 -2.93 6.15 9.92
N ARG A 81 -3.82 6.10 8.93
CA ARG A 81 -4.58 4.89 8.61
C ARG A 81 -3.72 3.90 7.84
N VAL A 82 -3.56 2.69 8.36
CA VAL A 82 -2.88 1.57 7.68
C VAL A 82 -3.93 0.64 7.05
N THR A 83 -3.78 0.30 5.76
CA THR A 83 -4.78 -0.51 5.03
C THR A 83 -4.77 -1.99 5.39
N ASN A 84 -3.59 -2.54 5.73
CA ASN A 84 -3.37 -3.94 6.04
C ASN A 84 -2.90 -4.18 7.49
N ALA A 85 -3.35 -3.34 8.44
CA ALA A 85 -2.88 -3.32 9.83
C ALA A 85 -2.94 -4.69 10.54
N ASN A 86 -4.01 -5.46 10.31
CA ASN A 86 -4.26 -6.73 11.00
C ASN A 86 -3.54 -7.93 10.35
N ALA A 87 -2.83 -7.73 9.24
CA ALA A 87 -2.23 -8.84 8.51
C ALA A 87 -1.05 -9.46 9.27
N ARG A 88 -1.07 -10.79 9.45
CA ARG A 88 -0.07 -11.63 10.16
C ARG A 88 0.01 -11.43 11.67
N ILE A 89 -0.92 -10.70 12.26
CA ILE A 89 -1.08 -10.62 13.71
C ILE A 89 -2.06 -11.72 14.09
N ARG A 90 -1.64 -12.70 14.88
CA ARG A 90 -2.57 -13.61 15.54
C ARG A 90 -3.32 -12.79 16.58
N SER A 91 -4.64 -12.74 16.53
CA SER A 91 -5.43 -12.45 17.72
C SER A 91 -5.14 -13.57 18.70
N GLU A 92 -4.60 -13.24 19.87
CA GLU A 92 -4.58 -14.22 20.96
C GLU A 92 -6.02 -14.69 21.19
N GLU A 93 -6.21 -16.00 21.29
CA GLU A 93 -7.41 -16.62 21.85
C GLU A 93 -7.51 -16.10 23.28
N ASN A 94 -8.38 -15.11 23.50
CA ASN A 94 -8.81 -14.74 24.84
C ASN A 94 -9.91 -15.72 25.25
N GLU A 95 -9.62 -16.50 26.28
CA GLU A 95 -10.61 -17.02 27.22
C GLU A 95 -11.46 -15.88 27.80
#